data_AF-A0A193C6B9-F1
#
_entry.id   AF-A0A193C6B9-F1
#
_cell.length_a   1.000
_cell.length_b   1.000
_cell.length_c   1.000
_cell.angle_alpha   90.00
_cell.angle_beta   90.00
_cell.angle_gamma   90.00
#
_symmetry.space_group_name_H-M   'P 1'
#
loop_
_entity.id
_entity.type
_entity.pdbx_description
1 polymer ?
#
loop_
_entity_poly.entity_id
_entity_poly.type
_entity_poly.pdbx_seq_one_letter_code
_entity_poly.pdbx_strand_id
1 'polypeptide(L)'
;MVHLALLVIHIATGTVGLLLGPVAMRQDVRRFVSAERSTGVISAWYRAMVLLICLSATGLVIERRTDLWWLVPVSVLTYGLAVLAKVSARRRHRAWIHGYVHGQGGSYIALVTALIVVALVVDGPVSGPAELIPWLAPTVIGTVLIEVWRRRLSAALVVSGTCRY
;
A
#
# COMPACT_ATOMS: atom_id res chain seq x y z
N MET A 1 18.65 1.29 -23.35
CA MET A 1 19.20 0.48 -22.24
C MET A 1 18.75 0.97 -20.87
N VAL A 2 18.72 2.29 -20.63
CA VAL A 2 18.22 2.92 -19.38
C VAL A 2 16.80 2.48 -19.00
N HIS A 3 15.84 2.56 -19.93
CA HIS A 3 14.46 2.09 -19.72
C HIS A 3 14.35 0.65 -19.20
N LEU A 4 15.11 -0.28 -19.77
CA LEU A 4 15.02 -1.69 -19.40
C LEU A 4 15.58 -1.93 -17.99
N ALA A 5 16.64 -1.20 -17.63
CA ALA A 5 17.17 -1.21 -16.28
C ALA A 5 16.17 -0.62 -15.26
N LEU A 6 15.52 0.51 -15.59
CA LEU A 6 14.48 1.11 -14.75
C LEU A 6 13.29 0.16 -14.55
N LEU A 7 12.88 -0.54 -15.61
CA LEU A 7 11.74 -1.46 -15.58
C LEU A 7 12.06 -2.72 -14.75
N VAL A 8 13.26 -3.28 -14.90
CA VAL A 8 13.73 -4.40 -14.05
C VAL A 8 13.81 -3.98 -12.58
N ILE A 9 14.39 -2.80 -12.30
CA ILE A 9 14.46 -2.27 -10.93
C ILE A 9 13.05 -2.03 -10.38
N HIS A 10 12.14 -1.47 -11.18
CA HIS A 10 10.76 -1.23 -10.77
C HIS A 10 10.03 -2.53 -10.42
N ILE A 11 10.14 -3.56 -11.27
CA ILE A 11 9.52 -4.87 -11.01
C ILE A 11 10.15 -5.53 -9.79
N ALA A 12 11.47 -5.55 -9.67
CA ALA A 12 12.16 -6.15 -8.54
C ALA A 12 11.77 -5.46 -7.22
N THR A 13 11.82 -4.13 -7.21
CA THR A 13 11.45 -3.32 -6.04
C THR A 13 9.95 -3.44 -5.72
N GLY A 14 9.10 -3.48 -6.75
CA GLY A 14 7.66 -3.71 -6.64
C GLY A 14 7.32 -5.04 -5.98
N THR A 15 7.97 -6.11 -6.43
CA THR A 15 7.80 -7.46 -5.89
C THR A 15 8.24 -7.53 -4.43
N VAL A 16 9.41 -6.93 -4.11
CA VAL A 16 9.93 -6.84 -2.75
C VAL A 16 9.00 -6.01 -1.85
N GLY A 17 8.50 -4.87 -2.34
CA GLY A 17 7.54 -4.03 -1.61
C GLY A 17 6.21 -4.73 -1.33
N LEU A 18 5.67 -5.47 -2.31
CA LEU A 18 4.45 -6.26 -2.18
C LEU A 18 4.58 -7.41 -1.17
N LEU A 19 5.75 -8.05 -1.11
CA LEU A 19 6.06 -9.08 -0.11
C LEU A 19 6.30 -8.49 1.28
N LEU A 20 6.94 -7.32 1.35
CA LEU A 20 7.19 -6.61 2.60
C LEU A 20 5.91 -6.06 3.24
N GLY A 21 4.89 -5.71 2.47
CA GLY A 21 3.63 -5.16 2.98
C GLY A 21 2.94 -6.05 4.03
N PRO A 22 2.58 -7.30 3.70
CA PRO A 22 1.96 -8.24 4.64
C PRO A 22 2.85 -8.54 5.85
N VAL A 23 4.18 -8.62 5.64
CA VAL A 23 5.14 -8.89 6.72
C VAL A 23 5.23 -7.71 7.69
N ALA A 24 5.31 -6.48 7.18
CA ALA A 24 5.30 -5.26 7.96
C ALA A 24 4.02 -5.14 8.78
N MET A 25 2.86 -5.40 8.16
CA MET A 25 1.56 -5.37 8.83
C MET A 25 1.47 -6.42 9.94
N ARG A 26 1.93 -7.67 9.70
CA ARG A 26 1.93 -8.73 10.72
C ARG A 26 2.82 -8.39 11.92
N GLN A 27 3.99 -7.81 11.67
CA GLN A 27 4.90 -7.44 12.75
C GLN A 27 4.40 -6.25 13.55
N ASP A 28 3.88 -5.22 12.88
CA ASP A 28 3.33 -4.05 13.55
C ASP A 28 2.13 -4.46 14.44
N VAL A 29 1.28 -5.37 13.97
CA VAL A 29 0.19 -5.96 14.79
C VAL A 29 0.73 -6.63 16.04
N ARG A 30 1.76 -7.47 15.92
CA ARG A 30 2.37 -8.14 17.09
C ARG A 30 2.94 -7.11 18.07
N ARG A 31 3.61 -6.07 17.58
CA ARG A 31 4.15 -4.99 18.40
C ARG A 31 3.06 -4.21 19.13
N PHE A 32 1.95 -3.89 18.45
CA PHE A 32 0.82 -3.21 19.07
C PHE A 32 0.16 -4.05 20.16
N VAL A 33 0.01 -5.36 19.94
CA VAL A 33 -0.50 -6.31 20.94
C VAL A 33 0.43 -6.39 22.17
N SER A 34 1.75 -6.34 21.96
CA SER A 34 2.77 -6.28 23.02
C SER A 34 2.92 -4.90 23.69
N ALA A 35 1.93 -4.02 23.56
CA ALA A 35 1.91 -2.64 24.09
C ALA A 35 2.98 -1.68 23.53
N GLU A 36 3.73 -2.09 22.51
CA GLU A 36 4.82 -1.31 21.96
C GLU A 36 4.28 -0.10 21.17
N ARG A 37 4.91 1.07 21.36
CA ARG A 37 4.43 2.37 20.85
C ARG A 37 4.91 2.70 19.43
N SER A 38 5.74 1.87 18.81
CA SER A 38 6.42 2.20 17.57
C SER A 38 6.16 1.18 16.46
N THR A 39 5.98 1.71 15.24
CA THR A 39 6.02 0.91 14.01
C THR A 39 7.45 0.42 13.78
N GLY A 40 7.61 -0.86 13.44
CA GLY A 40 8.94 -1.50 13.38
C GLY A 40 9.82 -0.99 12.25
N VAL A 41 11.10 -1.35 12.28
CA VAL A 41 12.07 -1.04 11.19
C VAL A 41 11.55 -1.55 9.83
N ILE A 42 10.83 -2.67 9.83
CA ILE A 42 10.24 -3.26 8.63
C ILE A 42 9.11 -2.39 8.04
N SER A 43 8.34 -1.69 8.88
CA SER A 43 7.37 -0.68 8.40
C SER A 43 8.06 0.52 7.74
N ALA A 44 9.26 0.88 8.21
CA ALA A 44 10.07 1.94 7.62
C ALA A 44 10.61 1.50 6.27
N TRP A 45 11.11 0.26 6.19
CA TRP A 45 11.53 -0.35 4.93
C TRP A 45 10.40 -0.45 3.92
N TYR A 46 9.21 -0.89 4.32
CA TYR A 46 8.05 -0.92 3.44
C TYR A 46 7.75 0.48 2.87
N ARG A 47 7.70 1.53 3.71
CA ARG A 47 7.49 2.91 3.23
C ARG A 47 8.58 3.38 2.27
N ALA A 48 9.84 3.03 2.54
CA ALA A 48 10.95 3.33 1.65
C ALA A 48 10.79 2.62 0.30
N MET A 49 10.38 1.35 0.31
CA MET A 49 10.07 0.59 -0.91
C MET A 49 8.90 1.20 -1.69
N VAL A 50 7.81 1.58 -1.02
CA VAL A 50 6.67 2.27 -1.65
C VAL A 50 7.10 3.57 -2.30
N LEU A 51 7.92 4.39 -1.62
CA LEU A 51 8.48 5.61 -2.21
C LEU A 51 9.34 5.29 -3.44
N LEU A 52 10.19 4.26 -3.37
CA LEU A 52 11.05 3.85 -4.47
C LEU A 52 10.25 3.36 -5.67
N ILE A 53 9.15 2.63 -5.43
CA ILE A 53 8.19 2.19 -6.46
C ILE A 53 7.49 3.41 -7.09
N CYS A 54 7.01 4.37 -6.30
CA CYS A 54 6.39 5.59 -6.80
C CYS A 54 7.35 6.45 -7.64
N LEU A 55 8.61 6.58 -7.19
CA LEU A 55 9.65 7.32 -7.91
C LEU A 55 10.02 6.62 -9.22
N SER A 56 10.23 5.30 -9.19
CA SER A 56 10.54 4.53 -10.40
C SER A 56 9.37 4.50 -11.40
N ALA A 57 8.12 4.41 -10.93
CA ALA A 57 6.93 4.52 -11.78
C ALA A 57 6.85 5.90 -12.46
N THR A 58 7.03 6.98 -11.69
CA THR A 58 7.02 8.35 -12.22
C THR A 58 8.15 8.55 -13.24
N GLY A 59 9.34 8.00 -12.96
CA GLY A 59 10.45 8.00 -13.91
C GLY A 59 10.12 7.30 -15.23
N LEU A 60 9.49 6.12 -15.18
CA LEU A 60 9.06 5.40 -16.39
C LEU A 60 8.02 6.18 -17.22
N VAL A 61 7.07 6.85 -16.55
CA VAL A 61 6.02 7.66 -17.20
C VAL A 61 6.64 8.84 -17.94
N ILE A 62 7.57 9.57 -17.29
CA ILE A 62 8.26 10.73 -17.87
C ILE A 62 9.14 10.33 -19.06
N GLU A 63 9.81 9.17 -18.99
CA GLU A 63 10.79 8.77 -20.00
C GLU A 63 10.15 8.34 -21.33
N ARG A 64 9.00 7.66 -21.30
CA ARG A 64 8.46 7.01 -22.52
C ARG A 64 6.95 6.83 -22.62
N ARG A 65 6.21 7.04 -21.53
CA ARG A 65 4.77 6.70 -21.43
C ARG A 65 3.96 7.89 -20.90
N THR A 66 4.08 9.04 -21.57
CA THR A 66 3.33 10.27 -21.22
C THR A 66 1.82 10.07 -21.28
N ASP A 67 1.34 9.09 -22.05
CA ASP A 67 -0.07 8.68 -22.10
C ASP A 67 -0.60 8.16 -20.74
N LEU A 68 0.29 7.73 -19.83
CA LEU A 68 -0.04 7.27 -18.49
C LEU A 68 0.16 8.35 -17.41
N TRP A 69 -0.01 9.62 -17.77
CA TRP A 69 0.08 10.75 -16.83
C TRP A 69 -0.76 10.56 -15.54
N TRP A 70 -1.87 9.81 -15.61
CA TRP A 70 -2.73 9.47 -14.47
C TRP A 70 -2.03 8.64 -13.37
N LEU A 71 -0.91 7.97 -13.65
CA LEU A 71 -0.13 7.24 -12.66
C LEU A 71 0.61 8.18 -11.68
N VAL A 72 0.89 9.43 -12.08
CA VAL A 72 1.56 10.43 -11.24
C VAL A 72 0.70 10.82 -10.03
N PRO A 73 -0.56 11.24 -10.19
CA PRO A 73 -1.41 11.50 -9.02
C PRO A 73 -1.68 10.23 -8.20
N VAL A 74 -1.74 9.04 -8.81
CA VAL A 74 -1.89 7.77 -8.08
C VAL A 74 -0.66 7.46 -7.22
N SER A 75 0.56 7.72 -7.72
CA SER A 75 1.79 7.50 -6.97
C SER A 75 1.92 8.47 -5.78
N VAL A 76 1.52 9.74 -5.98
CA VAL A 76 1.43 10.76 -4.93
C VAL A 76 0.40 10.35 -3.87
N LEU A 77 -0.78 9.91 -4.28
CA LEU A 77 -1.84 9.45 -3.37
C LEU A 77 -1.40 8.23 -2.56
N THR A 78 -0.76 7.26 -3.21
CA THR A 78 -0.22 6.05 -2.58
C THR A 78 0.80 6.38 -1.51
N TYR A 79 1.73 7.29 -1.81
CA TYR A 79 2.72 7.76 -0.85
C TYR A 79 2.07 8.56 0.28
N GLY A 80 1.10 9.43 -0.04
CA GLY A 80 0.31 10.18 0.94
C GLY A 80 -0.39 9.27 1.95
N LEU A 81 -1.01 8.17 1.50
CA LEU A 81 -1.64 7.16 2.35
C LEU A 81 -0.62 6.45 3.25
N ALA A 82 0.56 6.11 2.72
CA ALA A 82 1.64 5.50 3.50
C ALA A 82 2.19 6.45 4.58
N VAL A 83 2.27 7.75 4.29
CA VAL A 83 2.63 8.79 5.27
C VAL A 83 1.52 8.97 6.32
N LEU A 84 0.25 8.98 5.89
CA LEU A 84 -0.89 9.08 6.79
C LEU A 84 -0.90 7.91 7.81
N ALA A 85 -0.57 6.70 7.38
CA ALA A 85 -0.42 5.56 8.27
C ALA A 85 0.64 5.79 9.36
N LYS A 86 1.80 6.35 9.00
CA LYS A 86 2.88 6.70 9.94
C LYS A 86 2.44 7.77 10.94
N VAL A 87 1.80 8.83 10.44
CA VAL A 87 1.34 9.94 11.27
C VAL A 87 0.25 9.49 12.24
N SER A 88 -0.70 8.69 11.75
CA SER A 88 -1.77 8.12 12.57
C SER A 88 -1.24 7.20 13.66
N ALA A 89 -0.30 6.30 13.32
CA ALA A 89 0.36 5.43 14.29
C ALA A 89 1.19 6.19 15.33
N ARG A 90 1.82 7.32 14.95
CA ARG A 90 2.59 8.17 15.88
C ARG A 90 1.71 8.98 16.82
N ARG A 91 0.57 9.52 16.34
CA ARG A 91 -0.27 10.41 17.15
C ARG A 91 -1.24 9.68 18.08
N ARG A 92 -1.53 8.39 17.86
CA ARG A 92 -2.40 7.55 18.72
C ARG A 92 -3.71 8.22 19.18
N HIS A 93 -4.32 9.06 18.33
CA HIS A 93 -5.66 9.63 18.60
C HIS A 93 -6.72 8.51 18.75
N ARG A 94 -7.91 8.84 19.26
CA ARG A 94 -9.02 7.90 19.53
C ARG A 94 -9.38 6.97 18.35
N ALA A 95 -9.05 7.35 17.11
CA ALA A 95 -9.25 6.56 15.88
C ALA A 95 -7.93 6.13 15.18
N TRP A 96 -6.81 6.02 15.90
CA TRP A 96 -5.50 5.72 15.30
C TRP A 96 -5.43 4.36 14.61
N ILE A 97 -6.17 3.36 15.11
CA ILE A 97 -6.30 2.05 14.46
C ILE A 97 -6.97 2.23 13.09
N HIS A 98 -8.01 3.06 13.01
CA HIS A 98 -8.71 3.32 11.75
C HIS A 98 -7.79 4.00 10.74
N GLY A 99 -7.07 5.05 11.14
CA GLY A 99 -6.16 5.79 10.26
C GLY A 99 -4.91 4.98 9.86
N TYR A 100 -4.36 4.16 10.75
CA TYR A 100 -3.25 3.25 10.41
C TYR A 100 -3.70 2.17 9.43
N VAL A 101 -4.85 1.52 9.69
CA VAL A 101 -5.35 0.42 8.87
C VAL A 101 -5.79 0.91 7.48
N HIS A 102 -6.51 2.04 7.40
CA HIS A 102 -6.89 2.64 6.11
C HIS A 102 -5.69 3.25 5.37
N GLY A 103 -4.76 3.90 6.06
CA GLY A 103 -3.57 4.47 5.41
C GLY A 103 -2.66 3.38 4.86
N GLN A 104 -2.34 2.37 5.68
CA GLN A 104 -1.42 1.33 5.27
C GLN A 104 -2.08 0.37 4.28
N GLY A 105 -3.26 -0.13 4.60
CA GLY A 105 -4.04 -0.96 3.70
C GLY A 105 -4.39 -0.24 2.40
N GLY A 106 -4.77 1.04 2.46
CA GLY A 106 -5.08 1.85 1.28
C GLY A 106 -3.87 2.03 0.36
N SER A 107 -2.68 2.26 0.91
CA SER A 107 -1.45 2.32 0.10
C SER A 107 -1.14 1.00 -0.60
N TYR A 108 -1.40 -0.13 0.08
CA TYR A 108 -1.19 -1.47 -0.48
C TYR A 108 -2.21 -1.77 -1.59
N ILE A 109 -3.49 -1.45 -1.38
CA ILE A 109 -4.53 -1.58 -2.40
C ILE A 109 -4.18 -0.72 -3.61
N ALA A 110 -3.78 0.54 -3.41
CA ALA A 110 -3.43 1.42 -4.52
C ALA A 110 -2.26 0.86 -5.35
N LEU A 111 -1.25 0.26 -4.70
CA LEU A 111 -0.15 -0.42 -5.39
C LEU A 111 -0.62 -1.64 -6.19
N VAL A 112 -1.44 -2.50 -5.58
CA VAL A 112 -1.97 -3.70 -6.23
C VAL A 112 -2.88 -3.32 -7.40
N THR A 113 -3.76 -2.33 -7.23
CA THR A 113 -4.62 -1.81 -8.28
C THR A 113 -3.79 -1.22 -9.42
N ALA A 114 -2.79 -0.39 -9.13
CA ALA A 114 -1.91 0.16 -10.15
C ALA A 114 -1.18 -0.95 -10.93
N LEU A 115 -0.67 -1.98 -10.25
CA LEU A 115 -0.05 -3.13 -10.89
C LEU A 115 -1.03 -3.86 -11.82
N ILE A 116 -2.23 -4.17 -11.33
CA ILE A 116 -3.25 -4.92 -12.09
C ILE A 116 -3.74 -4.12 -13.29
N VAL A 117 -4.01 -2.82 -13.12
CA VAL A 117 -4.48 -1.94 -14.19
C VAL A 117 -3.40 -1.80 -15.26
N VAL A 118 -2.14 -1.57 -14.88
CA VAL A 118 -1.03 -1.49 -15.86
C VAL A 118 -0.86 -2.82 -16.59
N ALA A 119 -0.89 -3.96 -15.87
CA ALA A 119 -0.67 -5.27 -16.48
C ALA A 119 -1.83 -5.74 -17.39
N LEU A 120 -3.09 -5.46 -17.04
CA LEU A 120 -4.25 -6.01 -17.74
C LEU A 120 -4.96 -5.04 -18.69
N VAL A 121 -4.93 -3.74 -18.40
CA VAL A 121 -5.64 -2.71 -19.18
C VAL A 121 -4.69 -1.96 -20.10
N VAL A 122 -3.48 -1.64 -19.62
CA VAL A 122 -2.51 -0.86 -20.41
C VAL A 122 -1.72 -1.76 -21.36
N ASP A 123 -1.15 -2.84 -20.83
CA ASP A 123 -0.33 -3.78 -21.61
C ASP A 123 -1.08 -5.09 -21.95
N GLY A 124 -2.30 -5.27 -21.45
CA GLY A 124 -3.09 -6.49 -21.58
C GLY A 124 -4.23 -6.41 -22.61
N PRO A 125 -4.94 -7.52 -22.85
CA PRO A 125 -5.96 -7.63 -23.89
C PRO A 125 -7.33 -7.03 -23.49
N VAL A 126 -7.45 -6.49 -22.27
CA VAL A 126 -8.74 -6.05 -21.72
C VAL A 126 -8.97 -4.59 -22.12
N SER A 127 -9.90 -4.37 -23.04
CA SER A 127 -10.35 -3.03 -23.47
C SER A 127 -11.87 -2.91 -23.44
N GLY A 128 -12.39 -1.68 -23.25
CA GLY A 128 -13.82 -1.40 -23.14
C GLY A 128 -14.37 -1.56 -21.71
N PRO A 129 -15.68 -1.83 -21.51
CA PRO A 129 -16.30 -1.80 -20.16
C PRO A 129 -15.74 -2.84 -19.18
N ALA A 130 -14.99 -3.83 -19.66
CA ALA A 130 -14.27 -4.79 -18.83
C ALA A 130 -13.06 -4.17 -18.10
N GLU A 131 -12.59 -2.98 -18.48
CA GLU A 131 -11.50 -2.26 -17.81
C GLU A 131 -11.84 -1.88 -16.36
N LEU A 132 -13.14 -1.74 -16.05
CA LEU A 132 -13.63 -1.45 -14.70
C LEU A 132 -13.36 -2.61 -13.72
N ILE A 133 -13.24 -3.85 -14.22
CA ILE A 133 -13.01 -5.02 -13.38
C ILE A 133 -11.60 -4.94 -12.74
N PRO A 134 -10.49 -4.76 -13.49
CA PRO A 134 -9.16 -4.46 -12.95
C PRO A 134 -9.10 -3.29 -11.96
N TRP A 135 -9.95 -2.28 -12.12
CA TRP A 135 -10.02 -1.12 -11.24
C TRP A 135 -10.77 -1.41 -9.92
N LEU A 136 -11.92 -2.06 -10.00
CA LEU A 136 -12.81 -2.28 -8.87
C LEU A 136 -12.49 -3.55 -8.10
N ALA A 137 -12.08 -4.63 -8.76
CA ALA A 137 -11.80 -5.92 -8.12
C ALA A 137 -10.78 -5.82 -6.96
N PRO A 138 -9.56 -5.29 -7.16
CA PRO A 138 -8.60 -5.17 -6.07
C PRO A 138 -9.06 -4.20 -4.99
N THR A 139 -9.82 -3.17 -5.33
CA THR A 139 -10.36 -2.21 -4.37
C THR A 139 -11.43 -2.85 -3.48
N VAL A 140 -12.35 -3.63 -4.06
CA VAL A 140 -13.42 -4.35 -3.34
C VAL A 140 -12.82 -5.46 -2.48
N ILE A 141 -11.93 -6.28 -3.03
CA ILE A 141 -11.25 -7.36 -2.28
C ILE A 141 -10.41 -6.74 -1.16
N GLY A 142 -9.66 -5.69 -1.48
CA GLY A 142 -8.82 -4.98 -0.54
C GLY A 142 -9.60 -4.35 0.60
N THR A 143 -10.71 -3.65 0.32
CA THR A 143 -11.53 -3.01 1.36
C THR A 143 -12.15 -4.04 2.30
N VAL A 144 -12.66 -5.16 1.78
CA VAL A 144 -13.15 -6.28 2.60
C VAL A 144 -12.02 -6.82 3.48
N LEU A 145 -10.82 -7.02 2.92
CA LEU A 145 -9.68 -7.54 3.66
C LEU A 145 -9.20 -6.56 4.75
N ILE A 146 -9.18 -5.26 4.47
CA ILE A 146 -8.86 -4.19 5.43
C ILE A 146 -9.87 -4.19 6.58
N GLU A 147 -11.16 -4.31 6.27
CA GLU A 147 -12.24 -4.34 7.26
C GLU A 147 -12.12 -5.55 8.20
N VAL A 148 -11.87 -6.73 7.65
CA VAL A 148 -11.62 -7.96 8.42
C VAL A 148 -10.37 -7.81 9.28
N TRP A 149 -9.30 -7.23 8.72
CA TRP A 149 -8.05 -7.01 9.45
C TRP A 149 -8.23 -6.00 10.58
N ARG A 150 -8.99 -4.92 10.37
CA ARG A 150 -9.34 -3.95 11.42
C ARG A 150 -10.05 -4.62 12.57
N ARG A 151 -11.08 -5.44 12.29
CA ARG A 151 -11.86 -6.16 13.32
C ARG A 151 -10.98 -7.11 14.12
N ARG A 152 -10.09 -7.86 13.46
CA ARG A 152 -9.13 -8.76 14.12
C ARG A 152 -8.16 -8.00 15.02
N LEU A 153 -7.64 -6.85 14.57
CA LEU A 153 -6.73 -6.03 15.35
C LEU A 153 -7.42 -5.42 16.58
N SER A 154 -8.62 -4.87 16.40
CA SER A 154 -9.43 -4.35 17.52
C SER A 154 -9.73 -5.43 18.55
N ALA A 155 -10.14 -6.63 18.12
CA ALA A 155 -10.38 -7.76 19.02
C ALA A 155 -9.11 -8.17 19.79
N ALA A 156 -7.96 -8.27 19.11
CA ALA A 156 -6.70 -8.65 19.73
C ALA A 156 -6.22 -7.65 20.80
N LEU A 157 -6.43 -6.34 20.58
CA LEU A 157 -6.05 -5.29 21.52
C LEU A 157 -6.98 -5.20 22.75
N VAL A 158 -8.26 -5.55 22.58
CA VAL A 158 -9.21 -5.68 23.70
C VAL A 158 -8.81 -6.87 24.58
N VAL A 159 -8.49 -8.03 23.97
CA VAL A 159 -8.07 -9.24 24.70
C VAL A 159 -6.75 -9.04 25.44
N SER A 160 -5.80 -8.28 24.89
CA SER A 160 -4.51 -8.03 25.56
C SER A 160 -4.54 -6.95 26.66
N GLY A 161 -5.71 -6.38 26.96
CA GLY A 161 -5.85 -5.36 28.02
C GLY A 161 -5.14 -4.03 27.72
N THR A 162 -4.64 -3.84 26.50
CA THR A 162 -3.94 -2.61 26.07
C THR A 162 -4.88 -1.50 25.63
N CYS A 163 -6.17 -1.80 25.47
CA CYS A 163 -7.22 -0.82 25.19
C CYS A 163 -7.89 -0.36 26.50
N ARG A 164 -7.26 0.59 27.21
CA ARG A 164 -8.01 1.46 28.13
C ARG A 164 -8.47 2.67 27.33
N TYR A 165 -9.79 2.88 27.31
CA TYR A 165 -10.46 4.04 26.74
C TYR A 165 -9.90 5.35 27.27
#